data_AF-A0AAN7KPH0-F1
#
_entry.id   AF-A0AAN7KPH0-F1
#
_cell.length_a   1.000
_cell.length_b   1.000
_cell.length_c   1.000
_cell.angle_alpha   90.00
_cell.angle_beta   90.00
_cell.angle_gamma   90.00
#
_symmetry.space_group_name_H-M   'P 1'
#
loop_
_entity.id
_entity.type
_entity.pdbx_description
1 polymer ?
#
loop_
_entity_poly.entity_id
_entity_poly.type
_entity_poly.pdbx_seq_one_letter_code
_entity_poly.pdbx_strand_id
1 'polypeptide(L)' 'METAIGDYRYVDAINIAHCGKTSVTLFRYGGKVNQKRKIEETWTMEEVDFNICGLSTDCFLPPADLKREPENGGDLGVAS' A
#
# COMPACT_ATOMS: atom_id res chain seq x y z
N MET A 1 1.15 -14.15 12.07
CA MET A 1 0.50 -12.99 11.43
C MET A 1 -0.96 -13.32 11.38
N GLU A 2 -1.82 -12.40 11.77
CA GLU A 2 -3.26 -12.55 11.75
C GLU A 2 -3.84 -11.35 11.02
N THR A 3 -4.80 -11.57 10.13
CA THR A 3 -5.57 -10.52 9.49
C THR A 3 -7.03 -10.93 9.43
N ALA A 4 -7.91 -9.98 9.71
CA ALA A 4 -9.34 -10.15 9.65
C ALA A 4 -9.93 -8.96 8.89
N ILE A 5 -10.82 -9.25 7.96
CA ILE A 5 -11.54 -8.26 7.16
C ILE A 5 -13.03 -8.54 7.36
N GLY A 6 -13.82 -7.50 7.57
CA GLY A 6 -15.22 -7.66 7.95
C GLY A 6 -16.08 -6.45 7.58
N ASP A 7 -17.30 -6.46 8.09
CA ASP A 7 -18.31 -5.44 7.80
C ASP A 7 -18.54 -5.28 6.29
N TYR A 8 -18.84 -6.40 5.65
CA TYR A 8 -19.15 -6.46 4.23
C TYR A 8 -20.51 -5.85 3.95
N ARG A 9 -20.54 -4.81 3.12
CA ARG A 9 -21.76 -4.10 2.71
C ARG A 9 -21.78 -3.96 1.20
N TYR A 10 -22.97 -4.01 0.61
CA TYR A 10 -23.13 -3.75 -0.81
C TYR A 10 -23.07 -2.24 -1.08
N VAL A 11 -22.17 -1.83 -1.97
CA VAL A 11 -22.06 -0.49 -2.55
C VAL A 11 -22.09 -0.66 -4.06
N ASP A 12 -23.06 -0.06 -4.74
CA ASP A 12 -23.29 -0.22 -6.19
C ASP A 12 -23.28 -1.68 -6.67
N ALA A 13 -23.98 -2.55 -5.94
CA ALA A 13 -24.06 -4.00 -6.15
C ALA A 13 -22.73 -4.78 -6.01
N ILE A 14 -21.65 -4.12 -5.54
CA ILE A 14 -20.37 -4.74 -5.21
C ILE A 14 -20.30 -4.94 -3.70
N ASN A 15 -19.91 -6.13 -3.26
CA ASN A 15 -19.76 -6.43 -1.84
C ASN A 15 -18.37 -5.99 -1.34
N ILE A 16 -18.31 -5.01 -0.44
CA ILE A 16 -17.07 -4.33 -0.01
C ILE A 16 -16.94 -4.41 1.50
N ALA A 17 -15.76 -4.78 1.99
CA ALA A 17 -15.44 -4.75 3.41
C ALA A 17 -15.21 -3.31 3.90
N HIS A 18 -15.87 -2.95 5.00
CA HIS A 18 -15.77 -1.61 5.59
C HIS A 18 -14.88 -1.57 6.84
N CYS A 19 -14.29 -2.70 7.25
CA CYS A 19 -13.27 -2.69 8.29
C CYS A 19 -12.27 -3.83 8.14
N GLY A 20 -11.12 -3.65 8.80
CA GLY A 20 -10.13 -4.69 8.92
C GLY A 20 -9.19 -4.46 10.08
N LYS A 21 -8.53 -5.54 10.47
CA LYS A 21 -7.52 -5.57 11.52
C LYS A 21 -6.39 -6.51 11.11
N THR A 22 -5.15 -6.07 11.28
CA THR A 22 -3.96 -6.87 11.01
C THR A 22 -3.01 -6.81 12.21
N SER A 23 -2.48 -7.96 12.62
CA SER A 23 -1.47 -8.08 13.67
C SER A 23 -0.28 -8.90 13.17
N VAL A 24 0.91 -8.31 13.23
CA VAL A 24 2.15 -8.96 12.82
C VAL A 24 3.23 -8.77 13.88
N THR A 25 4.04 -9.81 14.09
CA THR A 25 5.24 -9.72 14.91
C THR A 25 6.46 -9.87 14.01
N LEU A 26 7.28 -8.84 13.95
CA LEU A 26 8.54 -8.83 13.24
C LEU A 26 9.67 -9.23 14.18
N PHE A 27 10.48 -10.19 13.74
CA PHE A 27 11.69 -10.59 14.43
C PHE A 27 12.90 -10.26 13.55
N ARG A 28 13.88 -9.57 14.13
CA ARG A 28 15.19 -9.36 13.50
C ARG A 28 16.22 -10.18 14.26
N TYR A 29 16.77 -11.18 13.59
CA TYR A 29 17.87 -12.02 14.06
C TYR A 29 19.13 -11.74 13.22
N GLY A 30 20.33 -11.88 13.81
CA GLY A 30 21.61 -11.76 13.10
C GLY A 30 22.45 -10.51 13.39
N GLY A 31 22.15 -9.76 14.47
CA GLY A 31 22.99 -8.65 14.94
C GLY A 31 23.38 -8.78 16.42
N LYS A 32 24.03 -7.75 17.00
CA LYS A 32 24.37 -7.69 18.44
C LYS A 32 23.15 -7.68 19.38
N VAL A 33 21.95 -7.43 18.85
CA VAL A 33 20.69 -7.37 19.60
C VAL A 33 19.60 -8.10 18.82
N ASN A 34 18.90 -9.03 19.49
CA ASN A 34 17.68 -9.61 18.97
C ASN A 34 16.54 -8.61 19.20
N GLN A 35 15.86 -8.20 18.13
CA GLN A 35 14.75 -7.24 18.22
C GLN A 35 13.43 -7.91 17.83
N LYS A 36 12.43 -7.76 18.69
CA LYS A 36 11.04 -8.16 18.44
C LYS A 36 10.17 -6.90 18.42
N ARG A 37 9.39 -6.70 17.36
CA ARG A 37 8.40 -5.63 17.24
C ARG A 37 7.03 -6.21 16.93
N LYS A 38 5.99 -5.76 17.62
CA LYS A 38 4.60 -6.05 17.28
C LYS A 38 4.03 -4.84 16.55
N ILE A 39 3.35 -5.07 15.44
CA ILE A 39 2.65 -4.04 14.67
C ILE A 39 1.18 -4.47 14.61
N GLU A 40 0.30 -3.52 14.93
CA GLU A 40 -1.15 -3.70 14.88
C GLU A 40 -1.75 -2.56 14.07
N GLU A 41 -2.59 -2.92 13.11
CA GLU A 41 -3.33 -1.99 12.26
C GLU A 41 -4.83 -2.30 12.43
N THR A 42 -5.65 -1.26 12.51
CA THR A 42 -7.11 -1.37 12.49
C THR A 42 -7.64 -0.19 11.68
N TRP A 43 -8.51 -0.47 10.73
CA TRP A 43 -9.09 0.53 9.84
C TRP A 43 -10.61 0.35 9.71
N THR A 44 -11.29 1.46 9.47
CA THR A 44 -12.73 1.54 9.21
C THR A 44 -12.97 2.48 8.04
N MET A 45 -13.95 2.19 7.20
CA MET A 45 -14.37 3.00 6.06
C MET A 45 -15.79 3.48 6.29
N GLU A 46 -16.00 4.80 6.23
CA GLU A 46 -17.30 5.43 6.44
C GLU A 46 -18.05 5.64 5.13
N GLU A 47 -17.36 6.14 4.11
CA GLU A 47 -17.92 6.46 2.79
C GLU A 47 -17.14 5.73 1.69
N VAL A 48 -17.88 5.21 0.70
CA VAL A 48 -17.34 4.52 -0.48
C VAL A 48 -18.16 4.94 -1.69
N ASP A 49 -17.50 5.52 -2.68
CA ASP A 49 -18.11 5.96 -3.93
C ASP A 49 -17.31 5.46 -5.13
N PHE A 50 -18.02 5.09 -6.18
CA PHE A 50 -17.45 4.73 -7.46
C PHE A 50 -17.58 5.87 -8.47
N ASN A 51 -16.64 5.93 -9.42
CA ASN A 51 -16.69 6.87 -10.55
C ASN A 51 -16.88 8.33 -10.10
N ILE A 52 -16.14 8.73 -9.07
CA ILE A 52 -16.21 10.07 -8.47
C ILE A 52 -16.01 11.13 -9.56
N CYS A 53 -17.04 11.94 -9.79
CA CYS A 53 -17.00 13.01 -10.79
C CYS A 53 -15.96 14.06 -10.40
N GLY A 54 -15.13 14.47 -11.36
CA GLY A 54 -14.08 15.46 -11.14
C GLY A 54 -12.77 14.92 -10.56
N LEU A 55 -12.67 13.61 -10.29
CA LEU A 55 -11.40 12.96 -9.96
C LEU A 55 -10.54 12.87 -11.24
N SER A 56 -9.34 13.46 -11.19
CA SER A 56 -8.40 13.50 -12.33
C SER A 56 -7.06 12.85 -11.97
N THR A 57 -6.23 12.58 -12.98
CA THR A 57 -4.88 12.04 -12.79
C THR A 57 -3.98 12.96 -11.97
N ASP A 58 -4.28 14.26 -11.96
CA ASP A 58 -3.51 15.26 -11.22
C ASP A 58 -3.69 15.12 -9.70
N CYS A 59 -4.70 14.37 -9.24
CA CYS A 59 -4.88 14.03 -7.83
C CYS A 59 -3.92 12.94 -7.33
N PHE A 60 -3.19 12.28 -8.24
CA PHE A 60 -2.31 11.15 -7.94
C PHE A 60 -0.84 11.46 -8.25
N LEU A 61 -0.46 12.73 -8.21
CA LEU A 61 0.93 13.13 -8.41
C LEU A 61 1.80 12.59 -7.26
N PRO A 62 3.02 12.10 -7.57
CA PRO A 62 3.96 11.67 -6.54
C PRO A 62 4.34 12.87 -5.65
N PRO A 63 4.87 12.62 -4.43
CA PRO A 63 5.45 13.68 -3.62
C PRO A 63 6.42 14.53 -4.47
N ALA A 64 6.32 15.85 -4.35
CA ALA A 64 7.06 16.80 -5.19
C ALA A 64 8.58 16.58 -5.16
N ASP A 65 9.09 15.98 -4.08
CA ASP A 65 10.52 15.74 -3.87
C ASP A 65 11.01 14.38 -4.39
N LEU A 66 10.16 13.60 -5.09
CA LEU A 66 10.57 12.31 -5.64
C LEU A 66 11.52 12.52 -6.84
N LYS A 67 12.82 12.52 -6.57
CA LYS A 67 13.85 12.49 -7.62
C LYS A 67 13.72 11.17 -8.39
N ARG A 68 13.33 11.25 -9.67
CA ARG A 68 13.46 10.12 -10.58
C ARG A 68 14.93 9.78 -10.69
N GLU A 69 15.31 8.55 -10.32
CA GLU A 69 16.61 8.05 -10.75
C GLU A 69 16.62 8.05 -12.29
N PRO A 70 17.68 8.53 -12.93
CA PRO A 70 17.75 8.48 -14.38
C PRO A 70 17.66 7.01 -14.81
N GLU A 71 16.68 6.72 -15.64
CA GLU A 71 16.59 5.47 -16.38
C GLU A 71 17.84 5.40 -17.25
N ASN A 72 18.90 4.76 -16.74
CA ASN A 72 20.08 4.41 -17.53
C ASN A 72 19.62 3.37 -18.55
N GLY A 73 19.12 3.87 -19.69
CA GLY A 73 18.95 3.10 -20.91
C GLY A 73 20.28 2.47 -21.24
N GLY A 74 20.39 1.17 -20.97
CA GLY A 74 21.48 0.34 -21.42
C GLY A 74 21.42 0.19 -22.93
N ASP A 75 21.91 1.19 -23.65
CA ASP A 75 22.42 1.01 -25.00
C ASP A 75 23.90 1.37 -25.01
N LEU A 76 24.73 0.35 -24.93
CA LEU A 76 26.13 0.39 -25.32
C LEU A 76 26.37 -0.84 -26.17
N GLY A 77 25.96 -0.72 -27.43
CA GLY A 77 26.78 -0.97 -28.61
C GLY A 77 27.73 -2.16 -28.53
N VAL A 78 27.41 -3.18 -29.32
CA VAL A 78 28.39 -4.13 -29.86
C VAL A 78 29.60 -3.37 -30.41
N ALA A 79 30.78 -3.69 -29.89
CA ALA A 79 32.05 -3.39 -30.54
C ALA A 79 32.82 -4.70 -30.71
N SER A 80 33.21 -4.92 -31.96
CA SER A 80 33.77 -6.12 -32.60
C SER A 80 34.96 -6.78 -31.90
#